data_AF-A0A941C753-F1
#
_entry.id   AF-A0A941C753-F1
#
_cell.length_a   1.000
_cell.length_b   1.000
_cell.length_c   1.000
_cell.angle_alpha   90.00
_cell.angle_beta   90.00
_cell.angle_gamma   90.00
#
_symmetry.space_group_name_H-M   'P 1'
#
loop_
_entity.id
_entity.type
_entity.pdbx_description
1 polymer ?
#
loop_
_entity_poly.entity_id
_entity_poly.type
_entity_poly.pdbx_seq_one_letter_code
_entity_poly.pdbx_strand_id
1 'polypeptide(L)'
;MLFGLLILYWLLTTLSGIDLDFFDADIDIDADVDADVDMESDFDARANLDVQDISNTEVKKEDIIRRRGKLNFFQIFLIFFNFVGLPFMFTFTFFVLFWWAITMAGTSITHSYDNDFGFVFFFGGIIPALFLTKIFTTPFKRFFTNFNNKGESALELLGRQGVLQSTISGEKITTIEIKIQSDPIKVMVKSKDGIEIPANTSVEIVNQVKNKQLYIVQPLNY
;
A
#
# COMPACT_ATOMS: atom_id res chain seq x y z
N MET A 1 25.05 -21.11 -3.94
CA MET A 1 23.81 -21.55 -4.61
C MET A 1 22.66 -20.57 -4.38
N LEU A 2 22.30 -20.27 -3.12
CA LEU A 2 21.16 -19.38 -2.81
C LEU A 2 21.20 -18.01 -3.52
N PHE A 3 22.35 -17.33 -3.51
CA PHE A 3 22.48 -16.02 -4.16
C PHE A 3 22.19 -16.07 -5.67
N GLY A 4 22.60 -17.15 -6.33
CA GLY A 4 22.28 -17.39 -7.74
C GLY A 4 20.79 -17.64 -7.97
N LEU A 5 20.12 -18.33 -7.04
CA LEU A 5 18.66 -18.52 -7.08
C LEU A 5 17.92 -17.20 -6.85
N LEU A 6 18.39 -16.33 -5.96
CA LEU A 6 17.81 -15.00 -5.74
C LEU A 6 17.97 -14.13 -6.99
N ILE A 7 19.14 -14.12 -7.62
CA ILE A 7 19.36 -13.39 -8.86
C ILE A 7 18.50 -13.95 -9.99
N LEU A 8 18.43 -15.28 -10.14
CA LEU A 8 17.57 -15.92 -11.13
C LEU A 8 16.10 -15.58 -10.89
N TYR A 9 15.65 -15.60 -9.63
CA TYR A 9 14.32 -15.15 -9.25
C TYR A 9 14.05 -13.72 -9.71
N TRP A 10 14.94 -12.77 -9.37
CA TRP A 10 14.79 -11.37 -9.80
C TRP A 10 14.78 -11.23 -11.33
N LEU A 11 15.61 -12.00 -12.05
CA LEU A 11 15.61 -12.02 -13.51
C LEU A 11 14.30 -12.57 -14.07
N LEU A 12 13.77 -13.66 -13.52
CA LEU A 12 12.51 -14.25 -13.98
C LEU A 12 11.33 -13.32 -13.73
N THR A 13 11.22 -12.72 -12.54
CA THR A 13 10.15 -11.78 -12.21
C THR A 13 10.19 -10.55 -13.13
N THR A 14 11.37 -9.97 -13.35
CA THR A 14 11.52 -8.79 -14.22
C THR A 14 11.30 -9.11 -15.70
N LEU A 15 11.71 -10.28 -16.19
CA LEU A 15 11.58 -10.66 -17.60
C LEU A 15 10.18 -11.18 -17.95
N SER A 16 9.55 -11.87 -17.01
CA SER A 16 8.24 -12.47 -17.24
C SER A 16 7.12 -11.44 -17.21
N GLY A 17 7.32 -10.27 -16.60
CA GLY A 17 6.25 -9.30 -16.34
C GLY A 17 5.10 -9.87 -15.50
N ILE A 18 5.27 -11.10 -15.00
CA ILE A 18 4.49 -11.65 -13.91
C ILE A 18 5.11 -10.99 -12.68
N ASP A 19 4.80 -9.71 -12.49
CA ASP A 19 4.51 -9.34 -11.13
C ASP A 19 3.44 -10.32 -10.69
N LEU A 20 3.66 -10.98 -9.57
CA LEU A 20 2.53 -11.59 -8.89
C LEU A 20 1.69 -10.44 -8.30
N ASP A 21 1.25 -9.53 -9.17
CA ASP A 21 0.25 -8.50 -8.89
C ASP A 21 -1.01 -9.18 -8.37
N PHE A 22 -1.24 -10.48 -8.59
CA PHE A 22 -2.24 -11.26 -7.86
C PHE A 22 -2.06 -11.25 -6.33
N PHE A 23 -0.84 -11.22 -5.78
CA PHE A 23 -0.63 -11.12 -4.33
C PHE A 23 -0.74 -9.67 -3.82
N ASP A 24 -0.56 -8.64 -4.66
CA ASP A 24 -0.78 -7.24 -4.30
C ASP A 24 -2.22 -6.76 -4.61
N ALA A 25 -2.92 -7.41 -5.55
CA ALA A 25 -4.29 -7.13 -6.00
C ALA A 25 -5.35 -7.95 -5.26
N ASP A 26 -4.98 -9.07 -4.60
CA ASP A 26 -5.91 -9.86 -3.77
C ASP A 26 -5.68 -9.68 -2.26
N ILE A 27 -4.76 -8.79 -1.84
CA ILE A 27 -4.77 -8.25 -0.45
C ILE A 27 -5.61 -6.97 -0.45
N ASP A 28 -6.79 -7.06 -1.03
CA ASP A 28 -7.90 -6.17 -0.72
C ASP A 28 -8.33 -6.49 0.72
N ILE A 29 -7.91 -5.66 1.69
CA ILE A 29 -8.50 -5.62 3.04
C ILE A 29 -9.88 -4.95 2.96
N ASP A 30 -10.70 -5.38 2.00
CA ASP A 30 -12.10 -5.01 1.76
C ASP A 30 -12.82 -6.16 0.99
N ALA A 31 -12.24 -7.37 0.88
CA ALA A 31 -12.93 -8.53 0.32
C ALA A 31 -13.75 -9.24 1.40
N ASP A 32 -15.07 -9.23 1.22
CA ASP A 32 -16.04 -10.03 1.98
C ASP A 32 -15.71 -11.52 1.83
N VAL A 33 -14.83 -12.05 2.69
CA VAL A 33 -14.54 -13.48 2.78
C VAL A 33 -15.43 -14.08 3.85
N ASP A 34 -16.68 -14.33 3.46
CA ASP A 34 -17.50 -15.39 4.05
C ASP A 34 -16.89 -16.74 3.61
N ALA A 35 -15.78 -17.12 4.22
CA ALA A 35 -15.27 -18.48 4.17
C ALA A 35 -15.48 -19.10 5.54
N ASP A 36 -16.63 -19.75 5.68
CA ASP A 36 -16.98 -20.60 6.81
C ASP A 36 -15.94 -21.72 6.93
N VAL A 37 -14.89 -21.46 7.72
CA VAL A 37 -13.98 -22.47 8.23
C VAL A 37 -14.23 -22.53 9.73
N ASP A 38 -15.08 -23.46 10.10
CA ASP A 38 -15.39 -23.83 11.48
C ASP A 38 -14.10 -24.26 12.20
N MET A 39 -13.48 -23.32 12.90
CA MET A 39 -12.57 -23.60 13.99
C MET A 39 -13.10 -22.82 15.19
N GLU A 40 -13.87 -23.51 16.02
CA GLU A 40 -14.50 -22.99 17.23
C GLU A 40 -13.46 -22.34 18.17
N SER A 41 -13.38 -21.02 18.14
CA SER A 41 -13.05 -20.20 19.30
C SER A 41 -14.07 -19.07 19.36
N ASP A 42 -15.12 -19.32 20.14
CA ASP A 42 -16.25 -18.44 20.40
C ASP A 42 -15.81 -17.00 20.74
N PHE A 43 -16.05 -16.06 19.81
CA PHE A 43 -16.04 -14.62 20.08
C PHE A 43 -16.88 -13.88 19.03
N ASP A 44 -18.19 -13.89 19.27
CA ASP A 44 -19.18 -13.11 18.52
C ASP A 44 -18.93 -11.59 18.59
N ALA A 45 -18.69 -10.96 17.44
CA ALA A 45 -18.98 -9.54 17.23
C ALA A 45 -19.10 -9.24 15.72
N ARG A 46 -20.30 -9.48 15.17
CA ARG A 46 -20.72 -8.96 13.87
C ARG A 46 -20.74 -7.43 13.90
N ALA A 47 -19.83 -6.79 13.17
CA ALA A 47 -19.93 -5.38 12.81
C ALA A 47 -19.14 -5.10 11.52
N ASN A 48 -19.86 -5.01 10.40
CA ASN A 48 -19.38 -4.49 9.13
C ASN A 48 -18.73 -3.11 9.34
N LEU A 49 -17.42 -2.97 9.05
CA LEU A 49 -16.71 -1.70 9.09
C LEU A 49 -15.72 -1.62 7.91
N ASP A 50 -16.09 -0.81 6.91
CA ASP A 50 -15.26 -0.33 5.78
C ASP A 50 -13.93 0.25 6.26
N VAL A 51 -12.81 -0.27 5.73
CA VAL A 51 -11.43 0.12 6.12
C VAL A 51 -10.83 1.16 5.16
N GLN A 52 -11.64 1.81 4.32
CA GLN A 52 -11.15 2.77 3.32
C GLN A 52 -10.74 4.16 3.85
N ASP A 53 -10.79 4.43 5.15
CA ASP A 53 -10.57 5.79 5.71
C ASP A 53 -9.30 5.96 6.58
N ILE A 54 -8.35 5.01 6.58
CA ILE A 54 -7.18 5.07 7.51
C ILE A 54 -5.83 5.29 6.80
N SER A 55 -5.79 5.38 5.47
CA SER A 55 -4.51 5.57 4.76
C SER A 55 -4.08 7.02 4.50
N ASN A 56 -4.89 8.04 4.82
CA ASN A 56 -4.54 9.45 4.50
C ASN A 56 -4.81 10.49 5.58
N THR A 57 -4.93 10.14 6.87
CA THR A 57 -4.96 11.18 7.91
C THR A 57 -3.94 10.88 8.99
N GLU A 58 -3.05 11.84 9.19
CA GLU A 58 -2.11 11.95 10.28
C GLU A 58 -2.79 11.50 11.58
N VAL A 59 -2.38 10.33 12.11
CA VAL A 59 -3.04 9.71 13.26
C VAL A 59 -2.73 10.55 14.50
N LYS A 60 -3.58 11.53 14.79
CA LYS A 60 -3.65 12.14 16.11
C LYS A 60 -4.07 11.04 17.09
N LYS A 61 -3.32 10.93 18.18
CA LYS A 61 -3.51 9.91 19.23
C LYS A 61 -4.93 9.91 19.85
N GLU A 62 -5.70 10.96 19.58
CA GLU A 62 -7.04 11.24 20.08
C GLU A 62 -8.13 10.39 19.36
N ASP A 63 -7.92 10.01 18.09
CA ASP A 63 -8.90 9.24 17.30
C ASP A 63 -8.80 7.71 17.48
N ILE A 64 -7.79 7.24 18.21
CA ILE A 64 -7.52 5.80 18.41
C ILE A 64 -8.57 5.12 19.32
N ILE A 65 -9.35 5.90 20.08
CA ILE A 65 -10.19 5.36 21.16
C ILE A 65 -11.55 4.83 20.68
N ARG A 66 -12.02 5.15 19.46
CA ARG A 66 -13.44 4.91 19.11
C ARG A 66 -13.76 3.87 18.04
N ARG A 67 -12.81 3.34 17.27
CA ARG A 67 -13.11 2.35 16.20
C ARG A 67 -11.95 1.41 15.92
N ARG A 68 -11.90 0.24 16.55
CA ARG A 68 -10.99 -0.84 16.14
C ARG A 68 -11.75 -2.15 16.07
N GLY A 69 -12.07 -2.58 14.85
CA GLY A 69 -12.19 -4.00 14.56
C GLY A 69 -10.87 -4.69 14.93
N LYS A 70 -10.97 -5.87 15.54
CA LYS A 70 -9.83 -6.59 16.11
C LYS A 70 -8.98 -7.13 14.95
N LEU A 71 -7.78 -6.59 14.75
CA LEU A 71 -6.83 -7.05 13.74
C LEU A 71 -6.48 -8.53 13.97
N ASN A 72 -6.41 -9.32 12.89
CA ASN A 72 -5.97 -10.71 12.98
C ASN A 72 -4.50 -10.79 13.40
N PHE A 73 -4.14 -11.81 14.19
CA PHE A 73 -2.76 -11.99 14.68
C PHE A 73 -1.73 -12.02 13.55
N PHE A 74 -2.06 -12.67 12.43
CA PHE A 74 -1.21 -12.73 11.25
C PHE A 74 -1.00 -11.36 10.59
N GLN A 75 -2.05 -10.53 10.54
CA GLN A 75 -1.94 -9.16 10.02
C GLN A 75 -1.04 -8.30 10.92
N ILE A 76 -1.19 -8.42 12.24
CA ILE A 76 -0.31 -7.73 13.20
C ILE A 76 1.14 -8.17 12.99
N PHE A 77 1.39 -9.45 12.76
CA PHE A 77 2.70 -9.99 12.45
C PHE A 77 3.29 -9.40 11.16
N LEU A 78 2.54 -9.39 10.05
CA LEU A 78 3.02 -8.86 8.77
C LEU A 78 3.33 -7.35 8.85
N ILE A 79 2.46 -6.58 9.50
CA ILE A 79 2.68 -5.15 9.74
C ILE A 79 3.92 -4.93 10.61
N PHE A 80 4.09 -5.74 11.65
CA PHE A 80 5.22 -5.62 12.57
C PHE A 80 6.57 -5.86 11.90
N PHE A 81 6.67 -6.82 10.96
CA PHE A 81 7.93 -7.20 10.30
C PHE A 81 8.17 -6.50 8.95
N ASN A 82 7.44 -5.43 8.63
CA ASN A 82 7.54 -4.67 7.37
C ASN A 82 7.19 -5.47 6.11
N PHE A 83 6.40 -6.54 6.24
CA PHE A 83 5.78 -7.18 5.07
C PHE A 83 4.63 -6.35 4.50
N VAL A 84 4.17 -5.33 5.23
CA VAL A 84 3.20 -4.34 4.77
C VAL A 84 3.87 -2.97 4.56
N GLY A 85 3.65 -2.40 3.38
CA GLY A 85 4.15 -1.08 2.96
C GLY A 85 5.43 -1.09 2.12
N LEU A 86 5.96 -2.27 1.80
CA LEU A 86 7.00 -2.52 0.81
C LEU A 86 6.53 -3.66 -0.09
N PRO A 87 7.04 -3.79 -1.33
CA PRO A 87 6.76 -4.96 -2.15
C PRO A 87 7.05 -6.23 -1.33
N PHE A 88 6.06 -7.09 -1.12
CA PHE A 88 6.16 -8.22 -0.19
C PHE A 88 7.42 -9.06 -0.47
N MET A 89 7.67 -9.30 -1.76
CA MET A 89 8.80 -10.07 -2.26
C MET A 89 10.16 -9.46 -1.90
N PHE A 90 10.26 -8.14 -1.88
CA PHE A 90 11.49 -7.46 -1.46
C PHE A 90 11.78 -7.78 0.01
N THR A 91 10.81 -7.63 0.91
CA THR A 91 10.99 -7.98 2.32
C THR A 91 11.25 -9.47 2.52
N PHE A 92 10.55 -10.33 1.78
CA PHE A 92 10.70 -11.78 1.86
C PHE A 92 12.08 -12.28 1.43
N THR A 93 12.66 -11.70 0.37
CA THR A 93 14.01 -12.05 -0.08
C THR A 93 15.08 -11.70 0.96
N PHE A 94 14.98 -10.56 1.64
CA PHE A 94 15.88 -10.24 2.77
C PHE A 94 15.71 -11.19 3.96
N PHE A 95 14.46 -11.58 4.27
CA PHE A 95 14.20 -12.61 5.27
C PHE A 95 14.88 -13.93 4.95
N VAL A 96 14.69 -14.46 3.74
CA VAL A 96 15.32 -15.72 3.30
C VAL A 96 16.85 -15.60 3.33
N LEU A 97 17.40 -14.46 2.91
CA LEU A 97 18.84 -14.19 2.93
C LEU A 97 19.41 -14.21 4.36
N PHE A 98 18.78 -13.49 5.29
CA PHE A 98 19.24 -13.44 6.68
C PHE A 98 19.04 -14.77 7.40
N TRP A 99 17.93 -15.45 7.14
CA TRP A 99 17.67 -16.76 7.70
C TRP A 99 18.71 -17.80 7.26
N TRP A 100 19.02 -17.84 5.97
CA TRP A 100 20.07 -18.67 5.44
C TRP A 100 21.44 -18.31 6.01
N ALA A 101 21.77 -17.01 6.10
CA ALA A 101 23.05 -16.55 6.63
C ALA A 101 23.24 -16.95 8.10
N ILE A 102 22.21 -16.82 8.93
CA ILE A 102 22.23 -17.24 10.33
C ILE A 102 22.39 -18.75 10.44
N THR A 103 21.67 -19.51 9.62
CA THR A 103 21.76 -20.98 9.58
C THR A 103 23.17 -21.43 9.18
N MET A 104 23.72 -20.88 8.10
CA MET A 104 25.08 -21.18 7.64
C MET A 104 26.13 -20.79 8.67
N ALA A 105 26.03 -19.60 9.27
CA ALA A 105 26.97 -19.17 10.29
C ALA A 105 26.91 -20.09 11.53
N GLY A 106 25.72 -20.40 12.01
CA GLY A 106 25.52 -21.27 13.18
C GLY A 106 26.08 -22.69 12.95
N THR A 107 25.72 -23.30 11.83
CA THR A 107 26.18 -24.64 11.44
C THR A 107 27.69 -24.68 11.15
N SER A 108 28.25 -23.62 10.56
CA SER A 108 29.69 -23.54 10.29
C SER A 108 30.52 -23.36 11.56
N ILE A 109 30.08 -22.53 12.52
CA ILE A 109 30.81 -22.28 13.77
C ILE A 109 30.79 -23.52 14.66
N THR A 110 29.67 -24.26 14.65
CA THR A 110 29.50 -25.46 15.47
C THR A 110 29.87 -26.75 14.76
N HIS A 111 30.31 -26.67 13.49
CA HIS A 111 30.59 -27.81 12.61
C HIS A 111 29.43 -28.84 12.58
N SER A 112 28.19 -28.35 12.54
CA SER A 112 26.96 -29.15 12.58
C SER A 112 26.20 -29.16 11.24
N TYR A 113 26.92 -28.93 10.14
CA TYR A 113 26.33 -28.87 8.80
C TYR A 113 25.97 -30.25 8.23
N ASP A 114 26.52 -31.33 8.79
CA ASP A 114 26.37 -32.72 8.36
C ASP A 114 25.59 -33.59 9.36
N ASN A 115 25.00 -32.98 10.39
CA ASN A 115 24.24 -33.69 11.42
C ASN A 115 22.88 -33.04 11.71
N ASP A 116 22.04 -33.76 12.45
CA ASP A 116 20.69 -33.30 12.79
C ASP A 116 20.68 -32.08 13.73
N PHE A 117 21.79 -31.80 14.43
CA PHE A 117 21.91 -30.60 15.27
C PHE A 117 21.86 -29.32 14.44
N GLY A 118 22.23 -29.38 13.15
CA GLY A 118 22.10 -28.26 12.23
C GLY A 118 20.65 -27.74 12.09
N PHE A 119 19.64 -28.58 12.30
CA PHE A 119 18.24 -28.16 12.28
C PHE A 119 17.89 -27.17 13.40
N VAL A 120 18.63 -27.17 14.51
CA VAL A 120 18.45 -26.17 15.58
C VAL A 120 18.76 -24.77 15.06
N PHE A 121 19.81 -24.62 14.26
CA PHE A 121 20.15 -23.34 13.63
C PHE A 121 19.21 -22.99 12.49
N PHE A 122 18.73 -23.99 11.75
CA PHE A 122 17.71 -23.78 10.72
C PHE A 122 16.41 -23.25 11.33
N PHE A 123 15.73 -24.00 12.20
CA PHE A 123 14.46 -23.52 12.77
C PHE A 123 14.65 -22.35 13.74
N GLY A 124 15.69 -22.39 14.57
CA GLY A 124 16.01 -21.33 15.52
C GLY A 124 16.42 -20.01 14.85
N GLY A 125 16.95 -20.07 13.63
CA GLY A 125 17.37 -18.90 12.86
C GLY A 125 16.23 -18.04 12.31
N ILE A 126 14.99 -18.56 12.26
CA ILE A 126 13.83 -17.83 11.71
C ILE A 126 13.53 -16.56 12.50
N ILE A 127 13.47 -16.66 13.83
CA ILE A 127 13.15 -15.54 14.72
C ILE A 127 14.17 -14.39 14.59
N PRO A 128 15.49 -14.61 14.80
CA PRO A 128 16.47 -13.54 14.65
C PRO A 128 16.54 -13.00 13.21
N ALA A 129 16.30 -13.83 12.20
CA ALA A 129 16.21 -13.37 10.81
C ALA A 129 15.07 -12.37 10.62
N LEU A 130 13.87 -12.63 11.14
CA LEU A 130 12.74 -11.71 11.05
C LEU A 130 13.05 -10.34 11.68
N PHE A 131 13.71 -10.31 12.84
CA PHE A 131 14.12 -9.04 13.46
C PHE A 131 15.18 -8.30 12.63
N LEU A 132 16.15 -9.03 12.08
CA LEU A 132 17.17 -8.44 11.21
C LEU A 132 16.54 -7.87 9.93
N THR A 133 15.58 -8.59 9.33
CA THR A 133 14.78 -8.11 8.20
C THR A 133 14.07 -6.83 8.54
N LYS A 134 13.39 -6.77 9.68
CA LYS A 134 12.68 -5.56 10.10
C LYS A 134 13.63 -4.36 10.19
N ILE A 135 14.77 -4.52 10.89
CA ILE A 135 15.75 -3.44 11.06
C ILE A 135 16.28 -2.97 9.70
N PHE A 136 16.63 -3.91 8.82
CA PHE A 136 17.21 -3.63 7.52
C PHE A 136 16.21 -3.00 6.54
N THR A 137 14.96 -3.45 6.52
CA THR A 137 13.92 -2.98 5.58
C THR A 137 13.26 -1.68 6.04
N THR A 138 13.35 -1.31 7.31
CA THR A 138 12.77 -0.06 7.84
C THR A 138 13.26 1.22 7.13
N PRO A 139 14.56 1.44 6.87
CA PRO A 139 15.00 2.61 6.10
C PRO A 139 14.46 2.61 4.67
N PHE A 140 14.34 1.44 4.03
CA PHE A 140 13.72 1.31 2.71
C PHE A 140 12.25 1.69 2.74
N LYS A 141 11.50 1.30 3.78
CA LYS A 141 10.10 1.71 3.95
C LYS A 141 9.96 3.24 3.87
N ARG A 142 10.82 3.98 4.59
CA ARG A 142 10.84 5.46 4.53
C ARG A 142 11.24 5.99 3.15
N PHE A 143 12.19 5.35 2.50
CA PHE A 143 12.62 5.70 1.15
C PHE A 143 11.46 5.55 0.15
N PHE A 144 10.80 4.39 0.11
CA PHE A 144 9.67 4.12 -0.79
C PHE A 144 8.46 5.03 -0.52
N THR A 145 8.16 5.35 0.75
CA THR A 145 7.07 6.30 1.06
C THR A 145 7.36 7.71 0.55
N ASN A 146 8.63 8.12 0.44
CA ASN A 146 8.99 9.44 -0.05
C ASN A 146 8.90 9.57 -1.59
N PHE A 147 9.03 8.46 -2.32
CA PHE A 147 8.76 8.41 -3.77
C PHE A 147 7.28 8.26 -4.08
N ASN A 148 6.52 7.65 -3.16
CA ASN A 148 5.07 7.57 -3.25
C ASN A 148 4.35 8.84 -2.77
N ASN A 149 5.08 9.97 -2.68
CA ASN A 149 4.46 11.28 -2.67
C ASN A 149 3.81 11.49 -4.03
N LYS A 150 2.58 10.98 -4.10
CA LYS A 150 1.51 11.25 -5.05
C LYS A 150 1.77 12.59 -5.74
N GLY A 151 1.81 12.57 -7.06
CA GLY A 151 1.95 13.76 -7.90
C GLY A 151 1.09 14.89 -7.34
N GLU A 152 1.79 15.89 -6.80
CA GLU A 152 1.31 17.12 -6.20
C GLU A 152 0.25 16.96 -5.10
N SER A 153 0.52 17.58 -3.96
CA SER A 153 -0.38 17.51 -2.82
C SER A 153 -1.78 17.97 -3.24
N ALA A 154 -2.84 17.27 -2.85
CA ALA A 154 -4.20 17.67 -3.22
C ALA A 154 -4.56 19.09 -2.75
N LEU A 155 -3.79 19.63 -1.79
CA LEU A 155 -3.84 21.01 -1.33
C LEU A 155 -3.29 22.02 -2.37
N GLU A 156 -2.32 21.64 -3.21
CA GLU A 156 -1.78 22.48 -4.30
C GLU A 156 -2.74 22.63 -5.49
N LEU A 157 -3.70 21.71 -5.60
CA LEU A 157 -4.72 21.69 -6.66
C LEU A 157 -5.92 22.60 -6.35
N LEU A 158 -6.19 22.89 -5.07
CA LEU A 158 -7.27 23.80 -4.69
C LEU A 158 -6.98 25.23 -5.17
N GLY A 159 -7.98 25.89 -5.76
CA GLY A 159 -7.86 27.23 -6.34
C GLY A 159 -7.19 27.26 -7.73
N ARG A 160 -6.79 26.11 -8.27
CA ARG A 160 -6.25 26.03 -9.64
C ARG A 160 -7.38 26.00 -10.66
N GLN A 161 -7.07 26.56 -11.82
CA GLN A 161 -8.02 26.73 -12.92
C GLN A 161 -7.65 25.80 -14.08
N GLY A 162 -8.67 25.23 -14.71
CA GLY A 162 -8.55 24.40 -15.90
C GLY A 162 -9.72 24.64 -16.85
N VAL A 163 -9.63 24.07 -18.05
CA VAL A 163 -10.69 24.16 -19.06
C VAL A 163 -11.34 22.79 -19.21
N LEU A 164 -12.66 22.75 -19.13
CA LEU A 164 -13.42 21.53 -19.39
C LEU A 164 -13.34 21.13 -20.86
N GLN A 165 -12.95 19.89 -21.15
CA GLN A 165 -12.98 19.35 -22.51
C GLN A 165 -14.37 18.80 -22.89
N SER A 166 -15.20 18.46 -21.90
CA SER A 166 -16.54 17.93 -22.12
C SER A 166 -17.55 18.53 -21.14
N THR A 167 -18.82 18.61 -21.55
CA THR A 167 -19.90 19.09 -20.68
C THR A 167 -20.10 18.12 -19.52
N ILE A 168 -20.15 18.66 -18.30
CA ILE A 168 -20.46 17.93 -17.07
C ILE A 168 -21.83 18.33 -16.55
N SER A 169 -22.60 17.36 -16.05
CA SER A 169 -23.92 17.56 -15.46
C SER A 169 -24.23 16.39 -14.53
N GLY A 170 -24.92 16.66 -13.41
CA GLY A 170 -25.25 15.65 -12.41
C GLY A 170 -24.01 14.95 -11.84
N GLU A 171 -23.99 13.61 -11.92
CA GLU A 171 -22.90 12.77 -11.40
C GLU A 171 -21.80 12.48 -12.43
N LYS A 172 -21.86 13.09 -13.61
CA LYS A 172 -20.89 12.82 -14.67
C LYS A 172 -19.48 13.28 -14.26
N ILE A 173 -18.53 12.35 -14.28
CA ILE A 173 -17.12 12.59 -14.03
C ILE A 173 -16.41 12.81 -15.37
N THR A 174 -15.55 13.82 -15.45
CA THR A 174 -14.67 14.05 -16.60
C THR A 174 -13.23 14.27 -16.12
N THR A 175 -12.28 14.28 -17.04
CA THR A 175 -10.91 14.70 -16.76
C THR A 175 -10.67 16.11 -17.29
N ILE A 176 -9.93 16.93 -16.54
CA ILE A 176 -9.39 18.21 -16.99
C ILE A 176 -7.87 18.23 -16.88
N GLU A 177 -7.22 19.05 -17.70
CA GLU A 177 -5.79 19.28 -17.63
C GLU A 177 -5.51 20.60 -16.92
N ILE A 178 -4.65 20.55 -15.91
CA ILE A 178 -4.21 21.70 -15.12
C ILE A 178 -2.70 21.81 -15.27
N LYS A 179 -2.19 23.02 -15.50
CA LYS A 179 -0.76 23.26 -15.62
C LYS A 179 -0.18 23.63 -14.26
N ILE A 180 0.82 22.88 -13.81
CA ILE A 180 1.49 23.14 -12.54
C ILE A 180 2.99 23.10 -12.77
N GLN A 181 3.67 24.20 -12.42
CA GLN A 181 5.12 24.38 -12.61
C GLN A 181 5.67 24.02 -14.02
N SER A 182 4.81 24.09 -15.07
CA SER A 182 5.07 23.72 -16.47
C SER A 182 4.72 22.29 -16.90
N ASP A 183 4.25 21.43 -15.99
CA ASP A 183 3.78 20.09 -16.29
C ASP A 183 2.24 20.05 -16.38
N PRO A 184 1.66 19.51 -17.47
CA PRO A 184 0.22 19.31 -17.57
C PRO A 184 -0.18 18.05 -16.79
N ILE A 185 -1.01 18.22 -15.75
CA ILE A 185 -1.52 17.14 -14.91
C ILE A 185 -2.99 16.92 -15.21
N LYS A 186 -3.36 15.65 -15.42
CA LYS A 186 -4.74 15.22 -15.64
C LYS A 186 -5.43 14.92 -14.33
N VAL A 187 -6.56 15.57 -14.09
CA VAL A 187 -7.31 15.48 -12.83
C VAL A 187 -8.77 15.12 -13.12
N MET A 188 -9.31 14.15 -12.38
CA MET A 188 -10.74 13.81 -12.46
C MET A 188 -11.58 14.79 -11.67
N VAL A 189 -12.62 15.33 -12.31
CA VAL A 189 -13.48 16.36 -11.74
C VAL A 189 -14.95 16.05 -11.93
N LYS A 190 -15.75 16.54 -10.99
CA LYS A 190 -17.22 16.57 -11.07
C LYS A 190 -17.74 17.96 -10.73
N SER A 191 -18.95 18.25 -11.20
CA SER A 191 -19.61 19.53 -10.92
C SER A 191 -19.99 19.65 -9.44
N LYS A 192 -19.87 20.86 -8.90
CA LYS A 192 -20.45 21.21 -7.60
C LYS A 192 -21.97 21.16 -7.68
N ASP A 193 -22.60 20.41 -6.79
CA ASP A 193 -24.06 20.29 -6.66
C ASP A 193 -24.78 19.80 -7.95
N GLY A 194 -24.05 19.17 -8.88
CA GLY A 194 -24.61 18.62 -10.12
C GLY A 194 -24.98 19.65 -11.18
N ILE A 195 -24.54 20.89 -11.04
CA ILE A 195 -24.81 21.98 -12.00
C ILE A 195 -24.26 21.62 -13.38
N GLU A 196 -25.02 21.89 -14.43
CA GLU A 196 -24.54 21.71 -15.79
C GLU A 196 -23.50 22.78 -16.16
N ILE A 197 -22.29 22.34 -16.51
CA ILE A 197 -21.20 23.21 -16.93
C ILE A 197 -20.80 22.80 -18.36
N PRO A 198 -20.96 23.68 -19.37
CA PRO A 198 -20.64 23.39 -20.76
C PRO A 198 -19.16 23.05 -20.99
N ALA A 199 -18.88 22.27 -22.03
CA ALA A 199 -17.54 22.11 -22.57
C ALA A 199 -16.91 23.49 -22.92
N ASN A 200 -15.58 23.56 -22.86
CA ASN A 200 -14.76 24.76 -23.07
C ASN A 200 -14.96 25.88 -22.03
N THR A 201 -15.57 25.58 -20.88
CA THR A 201 -15.71 26.53 -19.77
C THR A 201 -14.50 26.46 -18.84
N SER A 202 -14.01 27.61 -18.39
CA SER A 202 -13.00 27.70 -17.33
C SER A 202 -13.60 27.41 -15.97
N VAL A 203 -13.01 26.46 -15.25
CA VAL A 203 -13.47 26.01 -13.93
C VAL A 203 -12.34 26.04 -12.92
N GLU A 204 -12.69 26.27 -11.66
CA GLU A 204 -11.78 26.28 -10.53
C GLU A 204 -12.03 25.06 -9.64
N ILE A 205 -10.96 24.41 -9.19
CA ILE A 205 -11.04 23.35 -8.18
C ILE A 205 -11.31 23.99 -6.82
N VAL A 206 -12.46 23.69 -6.23
CA VAL A 206 -12.87 24.23 -4.92
C VAL A 206 -12.78 23.24 -3.78
N ASN A 207 -12.83 21.95 -4.08
CA ASN A 207 -12.79 20.93 -3.05
C ASN A 207 -12.33 19.60 -3.61
N GLN A 208 -11.95 18.69 -2.72
CA GLN A 208 -11.70 17.29 -3.02
C GLN A 208 -12.74 16.42 -2.32
N VAL A 209 -13.24 15.41 -3.02
CA VAL A 209 -14.07 14.38 -2.37
C VAL A 209 -13.17 13.56 -1.45
N LYS A 210 -13.53 13.49 -0.16
CA LYS A 210 -12.77 12.74 0.85
C LYS A 210 -12.46 11.32 0.34
N ASN A 211 -11.20 10.91 0.47
CA ASN A 211 -10.64 9.61 0.06
C ASN A 211 -10.74 9.22 -1.41
N LYS A 212 -11.02 10.17 -2.32
CA LYS A 212 -11.00 9.90 -3.77
C LYS A 212 -10.10 10.92 -4.47
N GLN A 213 -9.41 10.50 -5.54
CA GLN A 213 -8.74 11.41 -6.49
C GLN A 213 -9.78 12.12 -7.39
N LEU A 214 -10.87 12.59 -6.78
CA LEU A 214 -12.01 13.21 -7.45
C LEU A 214 -12.21 14.60 -6.87
N TYR A 215 -12.13 15.59 -7.74
CA TYR A 215 -12.20 16.99 -7.35
C TYR A 215 -13.53 17.61 -7.74
N ILE A 216 -13.98 18.56 -6.93
CA ILE A 216 -15.20 19.32 -7.17
C ILE A 216 -14.81 20.62 -7.82
N VAL A 217 -15.40 20.90 -8.97
CA VAL A 217 -15.15 22.13 -9.73
C VAL A 217 -16.40 22.99 -9.83
N GLN A 218 -16.18 24.30 -9.91
CA GLN A 218 -17.23 25.29 -10.16
C GLN A 218 -16.81 26.21 -11.31
N PRO A 219 -17.76 26.80 -12.06
CA PRO A 219 -17.44 27.80 -13.06
C PRO A 219 -16.79 29.02 -12.41
N LEU A 220 -15.83 29.64 -13.11
CA LEU A 220 -15.29 30.93 -12.68
C LEU A 220 -16.40 31.99 -12.71
N ASN A 221 -16.81 32.48 -11.55
CA ASN A 221 -17.65 33.67 -11.45
C ASN A 221 -16.72 34.90 -11.49
N TYR A 222 -16.92 35.79 -12.47
CA TYR A 222 -16.34 37.14 -12.46
C TYR A 222 -17.16 38.09 -11.60
#